data_AF-A0A9D7C898-F1
#
_entry.id   AF-A0A9D7C898-F1
#
_cell.length_a   1.000
_cell.length_b   1.000
_cell.length_c   1.000
_cell.angle_alpha   90.00
_cell.angle_beta   90.00
_cell.angle_gamma   90.00
#
_symmetry.space_group_name_H-M   'P 1'
#
loop_
_entity.id
_entity.type
_entity.pdbx_description
1 polymer ?
#
loop_
_entity_poly.entity_id
_entity_poly.type
_entity_poly.pdbx_seq_one_letter_code
_entity_poly.pdbx_strand_id
1 'polypeptide(L)'
;MKIDITKRCTEMLCLKEGIFNLIKEEADYKIFQQSNHYLAVYYDFANASLDELKEEMNALKGEKVLYCFTVDNHGLDKANFRGWKNIRLEPIPQKILDVYKRIFKN
;
A
#
# COMPACT_ATOMS: atom_id res chain seq x y z
N MET A 1 -15.78 9.11 -7.65
CA MET A 1 -16.22 8.45 -6.40
C MET A 1 -15.24 7.39 -5.89
N LYS A 2 -14.80 6.39 -6.69
CA LYS A 2 -13.77 5.40 -6.26
C LYS A 2 -12.42 6.03 -5.87
N ILE A 3 -11.97 7.02 -6.64
CA ILE A 3 -10.67 7.70 -6.46
C ILE A 3 -10.60 8.46 -5.14
N ASP A 4 -11.71 9.07 -4.68
CA ASP A 4 -11.70 9.94 -3.50
C ASP A 4 -11.36 9.22 -2.21
N ILE A 5 -11.79 7.97 -2.05
CA ILE A 5 -11.61 7.24 -0.79
C ILE A 5 -10.21 6.67 -0.70
N THR A 6 -9.75 6.01 -1.75
CA THR A 6 -8.38 5.53 -1.84
C THR A 6 -7.39 6.67 -1.66
N LYS A 7 -7.65 7.83 -2.28
CA LYS A 7 -6.86 9.04 -2.10
C LYS A 7 -6.87 9.53 -0.65
N ARG A 8 -8.04 9.70 -0.03
CA ARG A 8 -8.15 10.10 1.39
C ARG A 8 -7.47 9.12 2.34
N CYS A 9 -7.52 7.83 2.04
CA CYS A 9 -6.86 6.81 2.86
C CYS A 9 -5.35 6.88 2.71
N THR A 10 -4.86 7.08 1.49
CA THR A 10 -3.44 7.32 1.22
C THR A 10 -2.97 8.56 1.98
N GLU A 11 -3.72 9.66 1.93
CA GLU A 11 -3.43 10.88 2.71
C GLU A 11 -3.40 10.62 4.22
N MET A 12 -4.34 9.83 4.75
CA MET A 12 -4.34 9.42 6.18
C MET A 12 -3.14 8.54 6.55
N LEU A 13 -2.72 7.65 5.66
CA LEU A 13 -1.53 6.81 5.86
C LEU A 13 -0.25 7.65 5.83
N CYS A 14 -0.15 8.59 4.90
CA CYS A 14 0.93 9.57 4.82
C CYS A 14 1.03 10.39 6.12
N LEU A 15 -0.11 10.86 6.64
CA LEU A 15 -0.17 11.58 7.92
C LEU A 15 0.25 10.71 9.11
N LYS A 16 -0.21 9.45 9.16
CA LYS A 16 0.13 8.50 10.23
C LYS A 16 1.63 8.22 10.29
N GLU A 17 2.26 8.04 9.13
CA GLU A 17 3.67 7.66 9.02
C GLU A 17 4.60 8.88 8.94
N GLY A 18 4.06 10.09 8.74
CA GLY A 18 4.84 11.31 8.54
C GLY A 18 5.57 11.36 7.20
N ILE A 19 5.06 10.67 6.18
CA ILE A 19 5.70 10.48 4.87
C ILE A 19 4.82 11.10 3.79
N PHE A 20 5.25 12.19 3.15
CA PHE A 20 4.36 13.01 2.30
C PHE A 20 4.83 13.15 0.85
N ASN A 21 6.13 12.98 0.57
CA ASN A 21 6.64 13.23 -0.77
C ASN A 21 6.35 12.04 -1.68
N LEU A 22 5.47 12.20 -2.66
CA LEU A 22 5.19 11.19 -3.67
C LEU A 22 6.39 11.07 -4.61
N ILE A 23 6.98 9.88 -4.72
CA ILE A 23 8.14 9.62 -5.59
C ILE A 23 7.80 8.70 -6.77
N LYS A 24 6.73 7.91 -6.66
CA LYS A 24 6.23 7.06 -7.76
C LYS A 24 4.73 6.87 -7.66
N GLU A 25 4.03 6.99 -8.77
CA GLU A 25 2.59 6.76 -8.89
C GLU A 25 2.33 5.89 -10.12
N GLU A 26 1.84 4.68 -9.87
CA GLU A 26 1.33 3.76 -10.87
C GLU A 26 -0.18 3.58 -10.70
N ALA A 27 -0.82 2.90 -11.64
CA ALA A 27 -2.24 2.57 -11.54
C ALA A 27 -2.57 1.77 -10.26
N ASP A 28 -1.67 0.84 -9.90
CA ASP A 28 -1.92 -0.14 -8.84
C ASP A 28 -1.21 0.17 -7.52
N TYR A 29 -0.27 1.12 -7.51
CA TYR A 29 0.45 1.50 -6.29
C TYR A 29 1.01 2.91 -6.30
N LYS A 30 1.31 3.40 -5.10
CA LYS A 30 2.07 4.64 -4.90
C LYS A 30 3.21 4.41 -3.91
N ILE A 31 4.32 5.08 -4.14
CA ILE A 31 5.47 5.11 -3.24
C ILE A 31 5.71 6.56 -2.82
N PHE A 32 5.80 6.75 -1.52
CA PHE A 32 6.13 8.00 -0.87
C PHE A 32 7.45 7.86 -0.12
N GLN A 33 8.16 8.98 0.04
CA GLN A 33 9.42 9.05 0.76
C GLN A 33 9.45 10.26 1.70
N GLN A 34 10.12 10.11 2.83
CA GLN A 34 10.53 11.22 3.69
C GLN A 34 11.88 10.87 4.29
N SER A 35 12.92 11.57 3.87
CA SER A 35 14.30 11.25 4.24
C SER A 35 14.64 9.78 3.89
N ASN A 36 14.83 8.92 4.90
CA ASN A 36 15.16 7.50 4.74
C ASN A 36 14.00 6.56 5.10
N HIS A 37 12.77 7.09 5.14
CA HIS A 37 11.54 6.34 5.35
C HIS A 37 10.72 6.30 4.08
N TYR A 38 10.17 5.14 3.76
CA TYR A 38 9.39 4.89 2.56
C TYR A 38 8.05 4.27 2.90
N LEU A 39 6.99 4.78 2.26
CA LEU A 39 5.63 4.26 2.37
C LEU A 39 5.17 3.81 0.99
N ALA A 40 4.87 2.52 0.87
CA ALA A 40 4.19 1.97 -0.28
C ALA A 40 2.72 1.71 0.06
N VAL A 41 1.83 2.08 -0.86
CA VAL A 41 0.40 1.80 -0.77
C VAL A 41 -0.02 1.08 -2.04
N TYR A 42 -0.47 -0.17 -1.91
CA TYR A 42 -0.84 -1.06 -3.01
C TYR A 42 -2.36 -1.26 -3.04
N TYR A 43 -2.98 -1.12 -4.21
CA TYR A 43 -4.44 -0.97 -4.38
C TYR A 43 -5.14 -2.12 -5.12
N ASP A 44 -4.42 -2.95 -5.88
CA ASP A 44 -5.00 -4.00 -6.74
C ASP A 44 -4.46 -5.41 -6.36
N PHE A 45 -4.87 -6.48 -7.04
CA PHE A 45 -4.47 -7.88 -6.82
C PHE A 45 -3.67 -8.45 -7.99
N ALA A 46 -3.30 -7.63 -8.96
CA ALA A 46 -2.51 -8.09 -10.09
C ALA A 46 -1.11 -8.47 -9.60
N ASN A 47 -0.81 -9.78 -9.57
CA ASN A 47 0.48 -10.31 -9.11
C ASN A 47 1.68 -9.65 -9.82
N ALA A 48 1.54 -9.25 -11.09
CA ALA A 48 2.61 -8.61 -11.84
C ALA A 48 3.04 -7.26 -11.23
N SER A 49 2.10 -6.38 -10.87
CA SER A 49 2.42 -5.08 -10.28
C SER A 49 2.93 -5.18 -8.84
N LEU A 50 2.62 -6.28 -8.14
CA LEU A 50 3.15 -6.56 -6.81
C LEU A 50 4.64 -6.96 -6.85
N ASP A 51 5.03 -7.77 -7.82
CA ASP A 51 6.44 -8.15 -8.00
C ASP A 51 7.31 -6.95 -8.39
N GLU A 52 6.82 -6.07 -9.27
CA GLU A 52 7.49 -4.80 -9.60
C GLU A 52 7.65 -3.91 -8.35
N LEU A 53 6.58 -3.73 -7.58
CA LEU A 53 6.64 -2.96 -6.33
C LEU A 53 7.64 -3.57 -5.34
N LYS A 54 7.71 -4.89 -5.26
CA LYS A 54 8.66 -5.60 -4.39
C LYS A 54 10.10 -5.33 -4.82
N GLU A 55 10.40 -5.37 -6.11
CA GLU A 55 11.74 -5.08 -6.63
C GLU A 55 12.16 -3.65 -6.30
N GLU A 56 11.28 -2.68 -6.56
CA GLU A 56 11.47 -1.27 -6.23
C GLU A 56 11.75 -1.08 -4.73
N MET A 57 10.87 -1.60 -3.87
CA MET A 57 11.03 -1.47 -2.42
C MET A 57 12.26 -2.20 -1.90
N ASN A 58 12.69 -3.29 -2.53
CA ASN A 58 13.92 -4.00 -2.16
C ASN A 58 15.19 -3.25 -2.55
N ALA A 59 15.16 -2.46 -3.62
CA ALA A 59 16.29 -1.61 -4.03
C ALA A 59 16.53 -0.44 -3.07
N LEU A 60 15.47 0.03 -2.40
CA LEU A 60 15.53 1.13 -1.44
C LEU A 60 16.20 0.72 -0.12
N LYS A 61 17.02 1.61 0.44
CA LYS A 61 17.67 1.45 1.74
C LYS A 61 16.98 2.34 2.75
N GLY A 62 16.60 1.80 3.91
CA GLY A 62 15.92 2.56 4.95
C GLY A 62 14.72 1.81 5.51
N GLU A 63 13.95 2.51 6.33
CA GLU A 63 12.72 1.99 6.90
C GLU A 63 11.62 2.02 5.86
N LYS A 64 10.90 0.92 5.74
CA LYS A 64 9.88 0.75 4.71
C LYS A 64 8.60 0.25 5.36
N VAL A 65 7.48 0.82 4.96
CA VAL A 65 6.16 0.32 5.32
C VAL A 65 5.33 0.10 4.06
N LEU A 66 4.61 -1.02 4.01
CA LEU A 66 3.69 -1.34 2.93
C LEU A 66 2.29 -1.55 3.51
N TYR A 67 1.33 -0.81 2.96
CA TYR A 67 -0.09 -1.01 3.17
C TYR A 67 -0.72 -1.61 1.91
N CYS A 68 -1.42 -2.72 2.06
CA CYS A 68 -2.10 -3.37 0.93
C CYS A 68 -3.63 -3.34 1.13
N PHE A 69 -4.34 -2.78 0.16
CA PHE A 69 -5.80 -2.88 0.07
C PHE A 69 -6.17 -4.27 -0.42
N THR A 70 -6.71 -5.10 0.47
CA THR A 70 -7.29 -6.41 0.09
C THR A 70 -8.80 -6.40 0.26
N VAL A 71 -9.56 -6.71 -0.80
CA VAL A 71 -11.03 -6.84 -0.72
C VAL A 71 -11.40 -8.20 -0.13
N ASP A 72 -10.48 -9.17 -0.23
CA ASP A 72 -10.68 -10.49 0.34
C ASP A 72 -10.56 -10.46 1.87
N ASN A 73 -11.52 -11.08 2.54
CA ASN A 73 -11.51 -11.28 3.99
C ASN A 73 -10.48 -12.34 4.42
N HIS A 74 -9.93 -13.11 3.48
CA HIS A 74 -8.93 -14.15 3.76
C HIS A 74 -7.52 -13.61 4.06
N GLY A 75 -7.32 -12.29 3.94
CA GLY A 75 -6.07 -11.62 4.26
C GLY A 75 -5.02 -11.79 3.17
N LEU A 76 -3.93 -11.05 3.34
CA LEU A 76 -2.76 -11.06 2.47
C LEU A 76 -2.11 -12.46 2.46
N ASP A 77 -2.11 -13.17 1.32
CA ASP A 77 -1.45 -14.48 1.22
C ASP A 77 0.05 -14.33 1.52
N LYS A 78 0.52 -15.06 2.54
CA LYS A 78 1.93 -15.07 2.97
C LYS A 78 2.91 -15.39 1.83
N ALA A 79 2.47 -16.09 0.79
CA ALA A 79 3.28 -16.35 -0.40
C ALA A 79 3.72 -15.06 -1.11
N ASN A 80 2.82 -14.07 -1.21
CA ASN A 80 3.06 -12.79 -1.89
C ASN A 80 4.10 -11.92 -1.18
N PHE A 81 4.41 -12.23 0.08
CA PHE A 81 5.37 -11.51 0.91
C PHE A 81 6.72 -12.21 1.04
N ARG A 82 6.91 -13.34 0.35
CA ARG A 82 8.23 -13.98 0.30
C ARG A 82 9.21 -13.09 -0.47
N GLY A 83 10.36 -12.82 0.13
CA GLY A 83 11.46 -12.11 -0.51
C GLY A 83 11.43 -10.59 -0.39
N TRP A 84 10.51 -10.02 0.40
CA TRP A 84 10.57 -8.60 0.77
C TRP A 84 11.63 -8.39 1.85
N LYS A 85 12.42 -7.32 1.73
CA LYS A 85 13.58 -7.04 2.60
C LYS A 85 13.37 -5.76 3.39
N ASN A 86 13.43 -5.87 4.72
CA ASN A 86 13.36 -4.76 5.67
C ASN A 86 12.10 -3.88 5.45
N ILE A 87 10.93 -4.51 5.36
CA ILE A 87 9.66 -3.82 5.20
C ILE A 87 8.66 -4.27 6.28
N ARG A 88 7.97 -3.30 6.87
CA ARG A 88 6.84 -3.53 7.77
C ARG A 88 5.57 -3.63 6.94
N LEU A 89 4.86 -4.74 7.09
CA LEU A 89 3.56 -4.96 6.46
C LEU A 89 2.47 -4.57 7.43
N GLU A 90 1.57 -3.68 6.98
CA GLU A 90 0.44 -3.25 7.78
C GLU A 90 -0.87 -3.54 7.03
N PRO A 91 -1.83 -4.21 7.67
CA PRO A 91 -3.17 -4.26 7.12
C PRO A 91 -3.74 -2.86 7.12
N ILE A 92 -4.56 -2.58 6.11
CA ILE A 92 -5.27 -1.31 6.08
C ILE A 92 -6.28 -1.26 7.21
N PRO A 93 -6.39 -0.14 7.94
CA PRO A 93 -7.34 -0.01 9.03
C PRO A 93 -8.74 -0.49 8.64
N GLN A 94 -9.32 -1.39 9.44
CA GLN A 94 -10.58 -2.06 9.11
C GLN A 94 -11.70 -1.08 8.74
N LYS A 95 -11.78 0.07 9.42
CA LYS A 95 -12.76 1.13 9.10
C LYS A 95 -12.63 1.67 7.68
N ILE A 96 -11.41 1.76 7.15
CA ILE A 96 -11.15 2.17 5.76
C ILE A 96 -11.62 1.08 4.80
N LEU A 97 -11.30 -0.17 5.11
CA LEU A 97 -11.68 -1.32 4.30
C LEU A 97 -13.20 -1.52 4.24
N ASP A 98 -13.91 -1.27 5.35
CA ASP A 98 -15.37 -1.37 5.42
C ASP A 98 -16.06 -0.32 4.54
N VAL A 99 -15.52 0.90 4.49
CA VAL A 99 -16.00 1.95 3.58
C VAL A 99 -15.77 1.55 2.13
N TYR A 100 -14.59 1.03 1.79
CA TYR A 100 -14.30 0.51 0.46
C TYR A 100 -15.27 -0.62 0.07
N LYS A 101 -15.42 -1.64 0.91
CA LYS A 101 -16.31 -2.79 0.67
C LYS A 101 -17.76 -2.37 0.43
N ARG A 102 -18.29 -1.43 1.22
CA ARG A 102 -19.68 -0.94 1.04
C ARG A 102 -19.92 -0.30 -0.32
N ILE A 103 -18.90 0.29 -0.93
CA ILE A 103 -19.03 1.05 -2.19
C ILE A 103 -18.78 0.15 -3.41
N PHE A 104 -17.96 -0.89 -3.26
CA PHE A 104 -17.64 -1.83 -4.33
C PHE A 104 -18.48 -3.12 -4.33
N LYS A 105 -19.27 -3.38 -3.27
CA LYS A 105 -20.24 -4.50 -3.22
C LYS A 105 -21.59 -4.21 -3.90
N ASN A 106 -21.75 -3.06 -4.56
CA ASN A 106 -22.90 -2.76 -5.41
C ASN A 106 -22.46 -2.72 -6.88
#